data_AF-G0QVT3-F1
#
_entry.id   AF-G0QVT3-F1
#
_cell.length_a   1.000
_cell.length_b   1.000
_cell.length_c   1.000
_cell.angle_alpha   90.00
_cell.angle_beta   90.00
_cell.angle_gamma   90.00
#
_symmetry.space_group_name_H-M   'P 1'
#
loop_
_entity.id
_entity.type
_entity.pdbx_description
1 polymer ?
#
loop_
_entity_poly.entity_id
_entity_poly.type
_entity_poly.pdbx_seq_one_letter_code
_entity_poly.pdbx_strand_id
1 'polypeptide(L)'
;MKINKSFLVQNDTNSQIFSNQNLQKTPLKSQKGTTKSLAEQSILKDKENIFQTSQNRLNYDNTLENDINYLNLDQINDELDNNMNNMIILMNRRKALVFAKKQKILIQQEERIQQIQLTNAHQLQKYLLEINEENSNEDQNIQNLINATANQTPKMQKIIQQVVNDLTANQERKSIELSRSSDFWETNKHFENQIDVQLQKLRHFDQELDKINLQIQDFCKNLDNIEDNIRDLLINKTENHVVKAEPFFQHKKKYQNTLKQLLLQRNKIKDDKISTIYNIVKMLSDLKALRQERISDLGNVFGIKDADDSTFKINYYMDFLDQLENLAKIEDNLYILEQNEDELLKEIELSSKEVFIKIFNYKVLILIQKSEAMFAEFVKRSSDEAKFFCDLNENLSRRLILQSAIEYFLSYSNLAGMDNIDIKNIIQKFKQSITFMKPLIEEDQAIKQGLKKTNDTIDTFQNILKAISSEKDRQKELVRLLENGQKLKEEEENKNEIIREIELEITKKNNKNTIQKKIQKIY
;
A
#
# COMPACT_ATOMS: atom_id res chain seq x y z
N MET A 1 28.89 13.25 -33.68
CA MET A 1 29.69 13.23 -34.91
C MET A 1 29.18 12.07 -35.77
N LYS A 2 28.72 12.31 -37.01
CA LYS A 2 27.91 11.39 -37.86
C LYS A 2 26.54 11.05 -37.22
N ILE A 3 25.36 11.24 -37.81
CA ILE A 3 24.89 11.61 -39.18
C ILE A 3 24.93 10.46 -40.20
N ASN A 4 23.78 9.77 -40.37
CA ASN A 4 22.94 9.71 -41.59
C ASN A 4 21.55 9.12 -41.18
N LYS A 5 20.36 9.52 -41.70
CA LYS A 5 19.85 9.77 -43.07
C LYS A 5 19.68 8.48 -43.90
N SER A 6 18.73 8.30 -44.84
CA SER A 6 17.49 8.97 -45.32
C SER A 6 16.87 8.05 -46.41
N PHE A 7 15.63 8.12 -46.94
CA PHE A 7 14.53 9.11 -47.06
C PHE A 7 13.26 8.62 -46.28
N LEU A 8 12.01 9.13 -46.29
CA LEU A 8 11.10 9.83 -47.25
C LEU A 8 10.59 8.94 -48.43
N VAL A 9 9.37 9.06 -48.99
CA VAL A 9 8.06 9.66 -48.57
C VAL A 9 6.96 9.27 -49.60
N GLN A 10 5.66 9.55 -49.34
CA GLN A 10 4.52 9.58 -50.32
C GLN A 10 4.11 8.23 -50.99
N ASN A 11 2.91 8.04 -51.57
CA ASN A 11 1.55 8.57 -51.29
C ASN A 11 0.47 7.69 -51.99
N ASP A 12 -0.81 8.08 -51.86
CA ASP A 12 -1.92 7.90 -52.83
C ASP A 12 -2.52 6.50 -53.18
N THR A 13 -3.69 6.26 -52.58
CA THR A 13 -5.00 5.89 -53.21
C THR A 13 -5.17 4.70 -54.18
N ASN A 14 -6.34 4.05 -53.99
CA ASN A 14 -7.26 3.50 -55.00
C ASN A 14 -6.99 2.14 -55.69
N SER A 15 -7.81 1.17 -55.24
CA SER A 15 -8.78 0.39 -56.04
C SER A 15 -8.37 -0.79 -56.94
N GLN A 16 -9.01 -1.92 -56.63
CA GLN A 16 -9.76 -2.82 -57.53
C GLN A 16 -9.10 -4.05 -58.23
N ILE A 17 -9.93 -5.11 -58.21
CA ILE A 17 -10.12 -6.21 -59.19
C ILE A 17 -9.29 -7.51 -59.08
N PHE A 18 -10.04 -8.60 -59.29
CA PHE A 18 -9.69 -10.03 -59.24
C PHE A 18 -8.78 -10.50 -60.38
N SER A 19 -7.88 -11.46 -60.10
CA SER A 19 -7.96 -12.86 -60.57
C SER A 19 -6.74 -13.66 -60.05
N ASN A 20 -6.78 -14.88 -59.51
CA ASN A 20 -7.59 -16.11 -59.63
C ASN A 20 -6.90 -17.20 -60.48
N GLN A 21 -7.03 -18.46 -60.03
CA GLN A 21 -6.55 -19.75 -60.58
C GLN A 21 -5.13 -20.24 -60.24
N ASN A 22 -5.08 -21.42 -59.59
CA ASN A 22 -4.47 -22.59 -60.22
C ASN A 22 -5.25 -23.87 -59.84
N LEU A 23 -5.21 -24.92 -60.66
CA LEU A 23 -6.10 -26.10 -60.56
C LEU A 23 -5.34 -27.42 -60.35
N GLN A 24 -5.95 -28.35 -59.58
CA GLN A 24 -6.07 -29.81 -59.82
C GLN A 24 -6.85 -30.42 -58.62
N LYS A 25 -7.93 -31.23 -58.68
CA LYS A 25 -8.51 -32.18 -59.67
C LYS A 25 -7.59 -33.37 -59.99
N THR A 26 -7.98 -34.66 -59.89
CA THR A 26 -9.27 -35.36 -59.65
C THR A 26 -8.97 -36.88 -59.39
N PRO A 27 -9.87 -37.88 -59.52
CA PRO A 27 -11.14 -38.17 -58.79
C PRO A 27 -11.26 -39.65 -58.31
N LEU A 28 -12.35 -40.02 -57.58
CA LEU A 28 -13.33 -41.07 -57.97
C LEU A 28 -14.35 -41.43 -56.86
N LYS A 29 -15.65 -41.38 -57.23
CA LYS A 29 -16.85 -42.19 -56.83
C LYS A 29 -17.08 -42.68 -55.38
N SER A 30 -18.31 -42.89 -54.87
CA SER A 30 -19.62 -42.20 -55.00
C SER A 30 -20.75 -43.02 -54.32
N GLN A 31 -21.45 -42.47 -53.32
CA GLN A 31 -22.88 -42.73 -52.98
C GLN A 31 -23.30 -41.69 -51.91
N LYS A 32 -24.14 -40.70 -52.26
CA LYS A 32 -25.61 -40.64 -52.09
C LYS A 32 -26.07 -40.48 -50.62
N GLY A 33 -26.61 -39.30 -50.28
CA GLY A 33 -27.25 -39.06 -48.97
C GLY A 33 -27.68 -37.62 -48.63
N THR A 34 -27.67 -36.66 -49.56
CA THR A 34 -27.81 -35.23 -49.23
C THR A 34 -29.27 -34.73 -49.18
N THR A 35 -29.87 -34.69 -48.00
CA THR A 35 -31.12 -33.93 -47.75
C THR A 35 -30.82 -32.46 -47.45
N LYS A 36 -30.76 -31.62 -48.49
CA LYS A 36 -30.81 -30.15 -48.31
C LYS A 36 -32.20 -29.72 -47.83
N SER A 37 -32.26 -28.74 -46.94
CA SER A 37 -33.52 -28.18 -46.44
C SER A 37 -34.31 -27.50 -47.57
N LEU A 38 -35.64 -27.64 -47.56
CA LEU A 38 -36.54 -26.94 -48.49
C LEU A 38 -36.31 -25.43 -48.51
N ALA A 39 -35.94 -24.84 -47.37
CA ALA A 39 -35.70 -23.41 -47.23
C ALA A 39 -34.55 -22.87 -48.11
N GLU A 40 -33.53 -23.68 -48.41
CA GLU A 40 -32.45 -23.25 -49.32
C GLU A 40 -32.90 -23.19 -50.79
N GLN A 41 -33.88 -24.03 -51.16
CA GLN A 41 -34.35 -24.12 -52.55
C GLN A 41 -35.39 -23.06 -52.92
N SER A 42 -36.17 -22.53 -51.96
CA SER A 42 -37.05 -21.39 -52.23
C SER A 42 -36.27 -20.10 -52.44
N ILE A 43 -35.27 -19.82 -51.59
CA ILE A 43 -34.45 -18.60 -51.63
C ILE A 43 -33.72 -18.42 -52.98
N LEU A 44 -33.41 -19.51 -53.69
CA LEU A 44 -32.83 -19.45 -55.03
C LEU A 44 -33.87 -19.08 -56.11
N LYS A 45 -35.07 -19.67 -56.07
CA LYS A 45 -36.15 -19.36 -57.03
C LYS A 45 -36.69 -17.94 -56.87
N ASP A 46 -36.81 -17.46 -55.64
CA ASP A 46 -37.31 -16.10 -55.36
C ASP A 46 -36.40 -15.02 -55.96
N LYS A 47 -35.08 -15.28 -56.05
CA LYS A 47 -34.11 -14.35 -56.65
C LYS A 47 -34.22 -14.26 -58.18
N GLU A 48 -34.53 -15.37 -58.85
CA GLU A 48 -34.71 -15.37 -60.32
C GLU A 48 -35.98 -14.60 -60.72
N ASN A 49 -37.08 -14.79 -59.98
CA ASN A 49 -38.34 -14.05 -60.20
C ASN A 49 -38.18 -12.53 -60.03
N ILE A 50 -37.46 -12.08 -58.98
CA ILE A 50 -37.24 -10.65 -58.74
C ILE A 50 -36.45 -10.02 -59.89
N PHE A 51 -35.42 -10.71 -60.43
CA PHE A 51 -34.60 -10.18 -61.50
C PHE A 51 -35.35 -10.03 -62.84
N GLN A 52 -36.21 -10.99 -63.19
CA GLN A 52 -37.07 -10.86 -64.38
C GLN A 52 -38.11 -9.74 -64.24
N THR A 53 -38.70 -9.60 -63.04
CA THR A 53 -39.68 -8.54 -62.75
C THR A 53 -39.07 -7.13 -62.86
N SER A 54 -37.76 -7.00 -62.66
CA SER A 54 -37.05 -5.71 -62.79
C SER A 54 -36.80 -5.29 -64.25
N GLN A 55 -36.52 -6.20 -65.19
CA GLN A 55 -36.24 -5.79 -66.58
C GLN A 55 -37.49 -5.37 -67.37
N ASN A 56 -38.66 -5.91 -67.03
CA ASN A 56 -39.93 -5.55 -67.69
C ASN A 56 -40.44 -4.12 -67.35
N ARG A 57 -39.73 -3.34 -66.51
CA ARG A 57 -40.12 -1.99 -66.07
C ARG A 57 -39.35 -0.84 -66.73
N LEU A 58 -38.57 -1.10 -67.79
CA LEU A 58 -37.72 -0.09 -68.45
C LEU A 58 -38.08 0.24 -69.92
N ASN A 59 -39.22 -0.23 -70.42
CA ASN A 59 -39.78 0.15 -71.73
C ASN A 59 -41.16 0.78 -71.54
N TYR A 60 -41.23 2.02 -71.07
CA TYR A 60 -42.48 2.78 -70.92
C TYR A 60 -42.30 4.29 -71.25
N ASP A 61 -41.67 4.56 -72.39
CA ASP A 61 -41.83 5.84 -73.09
C ASP A 61 -42.88 5.70 -74.21
N ASN A 62 -43.74 6.70 -74.35
CA ASN A 62 -44.80 6.83 -75.38
C ASN A 62 -46.04 5.93 -75.28
N THR A 63 -46.82 6.03 -74.20
CA THR A 63 -48.32 6.01 -74.26
C THR A 63 -48.97 6.78 -73.11
N LEU A 64 -48.93 8.11 -73.15
CA LEU A 64 -50.00 8.90 -72.50
C LEU A 64 -51.24 8.81 -73.39
N GLU A 65 -52.30 8.12 -72.95
CA GLU A 65 -53.71 8.57 -73.09
C GLU A 65 -54.77 7.58 -72.55
N ASN A 66 -54.50 6.26 -72.51
CA ASN A 66 -55.56 5.26 -72.26
C ASN A 66 -55.22 4.23 -71.17
N ASP A 67 -55.26 4.63 -69.89
CA ASP A 67 -55.43 3.68 -68.79
C ASP A 67 -56.05 4.32 -67.52
N ILE A 68 -57.27 4.86 -67.66
CA ILE A 68 -58.13 5.20 -66.50
C ILE A 68 -59.09 4.02 -66.25
N ASN A 69 -58.51 2.87 -65.92
CA ASN A 69 -59.25 1.72 -65.40
C ASN A 69 -59.49 1.94 -63.89
N TYR A 70 -60.56 2.68 -63.55
CA TYR A 70 -61.09 2.66 -62.18
C TYR A 70 -61.56 1.23 -61.86
N LEU A 71 -60.86 0.56 -60.95
CA LEU A 71 -61.29 -0.70 -60.36
C LEU A 71 -62.73 -0.55 -59.84
N ASN A 72 -63.59 -1.54 -60.12
CA ASN A 72 -64.94 -1.53 -59.55
C ASN A 72 -64.87 -1.79 -58.03
N LEU A 73 -65.95 -1.50 -57.30
CA LEU A 73 -65.95 -1.62 -55.83
C LEU A 73 -65.62 -3.04 -55.35
N ASP A 74 -66.02 -4.08 -56.08
CA ASP A 74 -65.74 -5.47 -55.74
C ASP A 74 -64.25 -5.81 -55.96
N GLN A 75 -63.65 -5.32 -57.05
CA GLN A 75 -62.21 -5.44 -57.32
C GLN A 75 -61.35 -4.68 -56.30
N ILE A 76 -61.80 -3.50 -55.85
CA ILE A 76 -61.15 -2.76 -54.75
C ILE A 76 -61.23 -3.57 -53.45
N ASN A 77 -62.38 -4.19 -53.16
CA ASN A 77 -62.53 -5.04 -51.97
C ASN A 77 -61.65 -6.31 -52.07
N ASP A 78 -61.64 -6.99 -53.22
CA ASP A 78 -60.77 -8.15 -53.48
C ASP A 78 -59.29 -7.79 -53.32
N GLU A 79 -58.84 -6.64 -53.84
CA GLU A 79 -57.45 -6.19 -53.70
C GLU A 79 -57.13 -5.77 -52.26
N LEU A 80 -58.06 -5.16 -51.52
CA LEU A 80 -57.91 -4.86 -50.09
C LEU A 80 -57.82 -6.14 -49.24
N ASP A 81 -58.68 -7.13 -49.49
CA ASP A 81 -58.65 -8.42 -48.78
C ASP A 81 -57.38 -9.22 -49.13
N ASN A 82 -56.93 -9.20 -50.38
CA ASN A 82 -55.64 -9.79 -50.76
C ASN A 82 -54.46 -9.09 -50.05
N ASN A 83 -54.46 -7.76 -49.98
CA ASN A 83 -53.44 -7.00 -49.25
C ASN A 83 -53.48 -7.26 -47.73
N MET A 84 -54.68 -7.37 -47.13
CA MET A 84 -54.84 -7.74 -45.72
C MET A 84 -54.34 -9.16 -45.44
N ASN A 85 -54.68 -10.13 -46.29
CA ASN A 85 -54.21 -11.51 -46.18
C ASN A 85 -52.68 -11.59 -46.34
N ASN A 86 -52.09 -10.87 -47.29
CA ASN A 86 -50.64 -10.74 -47.44
C ASN A 86 -49.98 -10.16 -46.18
N MET A 87 -50.57 -9.12 -45.58
CA MET A 87 -50.08 -8.53 -44.33
C MET A 87 -50.14 -9.54 -43.15
N ILE A 88 -51.21 -10.32 -43.04
CA ILE A 88 -51.35 -11.38 -42.02
C ILE A 88 -50.28 -12.47 -42.22
N ILE A 89 -50.01 -12.88 -43.46
CA ILE A 89 -48.94 -13.84 -43.80
C ILE A 89 -47.56 -13.28 -43.42
N LEU A 90 -47.27 -12.03 -43.75
CA LEU A 90 -46.02 -11.35 -43.41
C LEU A 90 -45.85 -11.19 -41.89
N MET A 91 -46.91 -10.85 -41.15
CA MET A 91 -46.90 -10.78 -39.68
C MET A 91 -46.62 -12.15 -39.05
N ASN A 92 -47.27 -13.22 -39.52
CA ASN A 92 -47.01 -14.57 -39.02
C ASN A 92 -45.57 -15.03 -39.33
N ARG A 93 -45.05 -14.72 -40.52
CA ARG A 93 -43.66 -14.98 -40.89
C ARG A 93 -42.67 -14.19 -40.03
N ARG A 94 -42.95 -12.90 -39.75
CA ARG A 94 -42.16 -12.07 -38.80
C ARG A 94 -42.15 -12.71 -37.42
N LYS A 95 -43.32 -13.04 -36.84
CA LYS A 95 -43.43 -13.66 -35.51
C LYS A 95 -42.59 -14.94 -35.38
N ALA A 96 -42.59 -15.80 -36.40
CA ALA A 96 -41.75 -17.00 -36.43
C ALA A 96 -40.24 -16.66 -36.48
N LEU A 97 -39.83 -15.66 -37.27
CA LEU A 97 -38.44 -15.19 -37.35
C LEU A 97 -37.95 -14.54 -36.04
N VAL A 98 -38.80 -13.75 -35.37
CA VAL A 98 -38.49 -13.14 -34.05
C VAL A 98 -38.27 -14.22 -33.01
N PHE A 99 -39.15 -15.22 -32.95
CA PHE A 99 -38.99 -16.37 -32.04
C PHE A 99 -37.70 -17.15 -32.32
N ALA A 100 -37.42 -17.46 -33.60
CA ALA A 100 -36.19 -18.15 -33.99
C ALA A 100 -34.92 -17.33 -33.66
N LYS A 101 -34.97 -16.00 -33.78
CA LYS A 101 -33.87 -15.10 -33.40
C LYS A 101 -33.66 -15.07 -31.88
N LYS A 102 -34.73 -14.94 -31.07
CA LYS A 102 -34.69 -15.03 -29.60
C LYS A 102 -34.06 -16.34 -29.14
N GLN A 103 -34.52 -17.47 -29.67
CA GLN A 103 -33.97 -18.80 -29.35
C GLN A 103 -32.49 -18.94 -29.74
N LYS A 104 -32.10 -18.50 -30.94
CA LYS A 104 -30.70 -18.58 -31.38
C LYS A 104 -29.76 -17.76 -30.47
N ILE A 105 -30.17 -16.55 -30.08
CA ILE A 105 -29.34 -15.67 -29.23
C ILE A 105 -29.10 -16.32 -27.86
N LEU A 106 -30.13 -16.90 -27.23
CA LEU A 106 -29.99 -17.59 -25.94
C LEU A 106 -29.02 -18.78 -26.01
N ILE A 107 -29.17 -19.65 -27.01
CA ILE A 107 -28.27 -20.81 -27.20
C ILE A 107 -26.81 -20.35 -27.40
N GLN A 108 -26.59 -19.31 -28.21
CA GLN A 108 -25.25 -18.76 -28.45
C GLN A 108 -24.64 -18.09 -27.20
N GLN A 109 -25.46 -17.65 -26.24
CA GLN A 109 -25.00 -17.14 -24.95
C GLN A 109 -24.57 -18.29 -24.04
N GLU A 110 -25.40 -19.34 -23.92
CA GLU A 110 -25.08 -20.55 -23.13
C GLU A 110 -23.79 -21.24 -23.62
N GLU A 111 -23.64 -21.41 -24.94
CA GLU A 111 -22.43 -21.96 -25.56
C GLU A 111 -21.16 -21.16 -25.20
N ARG A 112 -21.27 -19.83 -25.10
CA ARG A 112 -20.14 -18.95 -24.76
C ARG A 112 -19.82 -18.97 -23.26
N ILE A 113 -20.83 -19.02 -22.40
CA ILE A 113 -20.64 -19.13 -20.94
C ILE A 113 -19.91 -20.45 -20.61
N GLN A 114 -20.30 -21.56 -21.25
CA GLN A 114 -19.62 -22.85 -21.10
C GLN A 114 -18.17 -22.81 -21.61
N GLN A 115 -17.89 -22.05 -22.68
CA GLN A 115 -16.51 -21.86 -23.16
C GLN A 115 -15.66 -21.03 -22.18
N ILE A 116 -16.21 -20.00 -21.55
CA ILE A 116 -15.53 -19.20 -20.51
C ILE A 116 -15.12 -20.10 -19.34
N GLN A 117 -16.04 -20.92 -18.83
CA GLN A 117 -15.80 -21.87 -17.72
C GLN A 117 -14.73 -22.94 -18.02
N LEU A 118 -14.45 -23.20 -19.29
CA LEU A 118 -13.42 -24.15 -19.75
C LEU A 118 -12.11 -23.48 -20.17
N THR A 119 -12.04 -22.14 -20.13
CA THR A 119 -10.88 -21.35 -20.55
C THR A 119 -9.93 -21.12 -19.37
N ASN A 120 -8.61 -21.22 -19.59
CA ASN A 120 -7.67 -21.07 -18.47
C ASN A 120 -7.45 -19.60 -18.06
N ALA A 121 -7.05 -19.38 -16.80
CA ALA A 121 -6.89 -18.05 -16.20
C ALA A 121 -6.03 -17.08 -17.03
N HIS A 122 -4.96 -17.54 -17.69
CA HIS A 122 -4.12 -16.67 -18.52
C HIS A 122 -4.77 -16.29 -19.87
N GLN A 123 -5.59 -17.16 -20.44
CA GLN A 123 -6.40 -16.85 -21.61
C GLN A 123 -7.52 -15.85 -21.26
N LEU A 124 -8.21 -16.04 -20.12
CA LEU A 124 -9.18 -15.07 -19.61
C LEU A 124 -8.54 -13.72 -19.31
N GLN A 125 -7.37 -13.70 -18.64
CA GLN A 125 -6.61 -12.48 -18.36
C GLN A 125 -6.30 -11.69 -19.64
N LYS A 126 -5.84 -12.37 -20.69
CA LYS A 126 -5.51 -11.75 -21.98
C LYS A 126 -6.77 -11.20 -22.68
N TYR A 127 -7.85 -11.98 -22.71
CA TYR A 127 -9.15 -11.57 -23.27
C TYR A 127 -9.73 -10.33 -22.59
N LEU A 128 -9.66 -10.27 -21.25
CA LEU A 128 -10.12 -9.12 -20.46
C LEU A 128 -9.26 -7.86 -20.68
N LEU A 129 -7.94 -8.02 -20.85
CA LEU A 129 -7.04 -6.91 -21.19
C LEU A 129 -7.33 -6.35 -22.58
N GLU A 130 -7.46 -7.21 -23.59
CA GLU A 130 -7.78 -6.80 -24.96
C GLU A 130 -9.12 -6.03 -25.02
N ILE A 131 -10.14 -6.49 -24.27
CA ILE A 131 -11.44 -5.81 -24.18
C ILE A 131 -11.37 -4.47 -23.45
N ASN A 132 -10.57 -4.34 -22.38
CA ASN A 132 -10.43 -3.08 -21.65
C ASN A 132 -9.65 -2.02 -22.44
N GLU A 133 -8.69 -2.43 -23.28
CA GLU A 133 -7.97 -1.56 -24.21
C GLU A 133 -8.89 -1.05 -25.34
N GLU A 134 -9.77 -1.90 -25.89
CA GLU A 134 -10.73 -1.49 -26.94
C GLU A 134 -11.87 -0.60 -26.38
N ASN A 135 -12.38 -0.87 -25.18
CA ASN A 135 -13.57 -0.21 -24.61
C ASN A 135 -13.26 0.94 -23.63
N SER A 136 -12.11 1.61 -23.78
CA SER A 136 -11.81 2.90 -23.14
C SER A 136 -11.98 2.97 -21.61
N ASN A 137 -11.69 1.87 -20.89
CA ASN A 137 -11.78 1.77 -19.42
C ASN A 137 -13.19 2.03 -18.81
N GLU A 138 -14.31 1.66 -19.45
CA GLU A 138 -15.66 1.88 -18.88
C GLU A 138 -15.87 1.25 -17.49
N ASP A 139 -15.38 0.03 -17.22
CA ASP A 139 -15.52 -0.62 -15.90
C ASP A 139 -14.20 -0.68 -15.10
N GLN A 140 -14.03 0.33 -14.25
CA GLN A 140 -12.88 0.46 -13.35
C GLN A 140 -12.75 -0.72 -12.36
N ASN A 141 -13.82 -1.44 -12.03
CA ASN A 141 -13.77 -2.57 -11.10
C ASN A 141 -13.02 -3.76 -11.73
N ILE A 142 -13.27 -4.02 -13.01
CA ILE A 142 -12.59 -5.07 -13.79
C ILE A 142 -11.10 -4.73 -13.91
N GLN A 143 -10.77 -3.48 -14.25
CA GLN A 143 -9.38 -3.04 -14.38
C GLN A 143 -8.62 -3.09 -13.05
N ASN A 144 -9.28 -2.77 -11.92
CA ASN A 144 -8.71 -2.97 -10.59
C ASN A 144 -8.48 -4.46 -10.28
N LEU A 145 -9.44 -5.32 -10.62
CA LEU A 145 -9.37 -6.77 -10.40
C LEU A 145 -8.17 -7.39 -11.17
N ILE A 146 -8.00 -7.07 -12.45
CA ILE A 146 -6.87 -7.56 -13.27
C ILE A 146 -5.53 -7.14 -12.65
N ASN A 147 -5.37 -5.84 -12.35
CA ASN A 147 -4.10 -5.29 -11.86
C ASN A 147 -3.71 -5.81 -10.47
N ALA A 148 -4.67 -5.99 -9.57
CA ALA A 148 -4.42 -6.56 -8.25
C ALA A 148 -4.12 -8.07 -8.31
N THR A 149 -4.91 -8.83 -9.08
CA THR A 149 -4.78 -10.29 -9.19
C THR A 149 -3.46 -10.69 -9.86
N ALA A 150 -3.04 -9.99 -10.92
CA ALA A 150 -1.88 -10.36 -11.74
C ALA A 150 -0.55 -10.55 -10.97
N ASN A 151 -0.41 -9.94 -9.79
CA ASN A 151 0.85 -9.83 -9.05
C ASN A 151 1.03 -10.84 -7.89
N GLN A 152 0.09 -11.76 -7.61
CA GLN A 152 -0.04 -12.42 -6.28
C GLN A 152 -0.25 -13.96 -6.26
N THR A 153 0.53 -14.73 -7.04
CA THR A 153 0.13 -16.07 -7.56
C THR A 153 0.08 -17.30 -6.62
N PRO A 154 0.83 -17.45 -5.49
CA PRO A 154 0.77 -18.71 -4.71
C PRO A 154 0.45 -18.60 -3.21
N LYS A 155 0.26 -17.39 -2.65
CA LYS A 155 -0.04 -17.20 -1.20
C LYS A 155 -1.55 -17.21 -0.88
N MET A 156 -2.40 -16.88 -1.86
CA MET A 156 -3.86 -16.68 -1.76
C MET A 156 -4.60 -17.86 -1.11
N GLN A 157 -4.44 -19.06 -1.66
CA GLN A 157 -5.14 -20.27 -1.24
C GLN A 157 -5.00 -20.56 0.26
N LYS A 158 -3.79 -20.38 0.80
CA LYS A 158 -3.48 -20.63 2.21
C LYS A 158 -4.21 -19.65 3.12
N ILE A 159 -4.36 -18.39 2.72
CA ILE A 159 -5.02 -17.36 3.52
C ILE A 159 -6.54 -17.57 3.53
N ILE A 160 -7.16 -17.89 2.39
CA ILE A 160 -8.59 -18.22 2.33
C ILE A 160 -8.88 -19.43 3.23
N GLN A 161 -8.13 -20.52 3.07
CA GLN A 161 -8.33 -21.76 3.82
C GLN A 161 -8.02 -21.59 5.31
N GLN A 162 -7.04 -20.74 5.66
CA GLN A 162 -6.77 -20.38 7.05
C GLN A 162 -7.91 -19.56 7.66
N VAL A 163 -8.41 -18.51 6.99
CA VAL A 163 -9.50 -17.67 7.53
C VAL A 163 -10.79 -18.47 7.72
N VAL A 164 -11.13 -19.35 6.78
CA VAL A 164 -12.30 -20.23 6.90
C VAL A 164 -12.18 -21.18 8.10
N ASN A 165 -10.97 -21.68 8.40
CA ASN A 165 -10.71 -22.56 9.54
C ASN A 165 -10.60 -21.80 10.89
N ASP A 166 -10.03 -20.60 10.91
CA ASP A 166 -9.80 -19.82 12.14
C ASP A 166 -11.11 -19.27 12.76
N LEU A 167 -12.17 -19.11 11.95
CA LEU A 167 -13.43 -18.51 12.38
C LEU A 167 -14.33 -19.43 13.21
N THR A 168 -14.18 -20.75 13.12
CA THR A 168 -14.97 -21.71 13.92
C THR A 168 -14.30 -22.11 15.25
N ALA A 169 -13.03 -21.76 15.46
CA ALA A 169 -12.23 -22.27 16.60
C ALA A 169 -11.68 -21.21 17.56
N ASN A 170 -11.44 -19.96 17.12
CA ASN A 170 -10.52 -19.05 17.84
C ASN A 170 -11.14 -17.77 18.44
N GLN A 171 -12.48 -17.59 18.50
CA GLN A 171 -13.08 -16.35 19.03
C GLN A 171 -12.68 -16.02 20.48
N GLU A 172 -12.62 -17.00 21.39
CA GLU A 172 -12.17 -16.77 22.78
C GLU A 172 -10.68 -16.40 22.86
N ARG A 173 -9.83 -16.97 22.00
CA ARG A 173 -8.41 -16.57 21.93
C ARG A 173 -8.26 -15.13 21.46
N LYS A 174 -9.15 -14.67 20.57
CA LYS A 174 -9.17 -13.28 20.08
C LYS A 174 -9.56 -12.28 21.18
N SER A 175 -10.51 -12.59 22.06
CA SER A 175 -10.80 -11.72 23.21
C SER A 175 -9.67 -11.74 24.25
N ILE A 176 -9.09 -12.90 24.53
CA ILE A 176 -7.97 -13.04 25.48
C ILE A 176 -6.73 -12.22 25.05
N GLU A 177 -6.38 -12.21 23.76
CA GLU A 177 -5.24 -11.42 23.27
C GLU A 177 -5.50 -9.91 23.22
N LEU A 178 -6.75 -9.48 23.08
CA LEU A 178 -7.12 -8.07 23.24
C LEU A 178 -7.02 -7.61 24.71
N SER A 179 -7.38 -8.45 25.69
CA SER A 179 -7.09 -8.13 27.10
C SER A 179 -5.59 -8.05 27.38
N ARG A 180 -4.79 -9.00 26.88
CA ARG A 180 -3.33 -9.00 27.04
C ARG A 180 -2.65 -7.76 26.43
N SER A 181 -3.19 -7.25 25.32
CA SER A 181 -2.75 -5.97 24.74
C SER A 181 -2.91 -4.81 25.72
N SER A 182 -4.05 -4.71 26.42
CA SER A 182 -4.30 -3.68 27.43
C SER A 182 -3.32 -3.78 28.61
N ASP A 183 -3.14 -4.99 29.16
CA ASP A 183 -2.24 -5.25 30.29
C ASP A 183 -0.77 -4.93 29.93
N PHE A 184 -0.36 -5.28 28.71
CA PHE A 184 0.94 -4.92 28.15
C PHE A 184 1.10 -3.40 28.06
N TRP A 185 0.13 -2.67 27.52
CA TRP A 185 0.23 -1.21 27.36
C TRP A 185 0.28 -0.46 28.70
N GLU A 186 -0.48 -0.91 29.71
CA GLU A 186 -0.37 -0.36 31.07
C GLU A 186 1.02 -0.62 31.67
N THR A 187 1.52 -1.85 31.57
CA THR A 187 2.86 -2.24 32.05
C THR A 187 3.98 -1.46 31.35
N ASN A 188 3.91 -1.36 30.02
CA ASN A 188 4.83 -0.57 29.20
C ASN A 188 4.86 0.90 29.65
N LYS A 189 3.68 1.51 29.81
CA LYS A 189 3.54 2.90 30.24
C LYS A 189 4.04 3.11 31.68
N HIS A 190 3.88 2.11 32.56
CA HIS A 190 4.44 2.13 33.91
C HIS A 190 5.98 2.20 33.89
N PHE A 191 6.64 1.39 33.06
CA PHE A 191 8.09 1.48 32.84
C PHE A 191 8.52 2.84 32.27
N GLU A 192 7.81 3.36 31.26
CA GLU A 192 8.13 4.68 30.68
C GLU A 192 8.03 5.81 31.72
N ASN A 193 6.96 5.82 32.54
CA ASN A 193 6.82 6.76 33.66
C ASN A 193 7.96 6.64 34.69
N GLN A 194 8.40 5.43 35.04
CA GLN A 194 9.53 5.23 35.95
C GLN A 194 10.84 5.76 35.37
N ILE A 195 11.08 5.51 34.07
CA ILE A 195 12.28 6.00 33.36
C ILE A 195 12.27 7.53 33.33
N ASP A 196 11.15 8.17 33.01
CA ASP A 196 11.02 9.63 33.01
C ASP A 196 11.29 10.25 34.39
N VAL A 197 10.86 9.63 35.49
CA VAL A 197 11.19 10.06 36.86
C VAL A 197 12.70 10.00 37.11
N GLN A 198 13.40 8.96 36.64
CA GLN A 198 14.87 8.90 36.76
C GLN A 198 15.57 9.92 35.83
N LEU A 199 15.01 10.21 34.64
CA LEU A 199 15.53 11.25 33.74
C LEU A 199 15.35 12.66 34.32
N GLN A 200 14.24 12.95 35.00
CA GLN A 200 14.05 14.20 35.75
C GLN A 200 15.07 14.32 36.89
N LYS A 201 15.28 13.24 37.66
CA LYS A 201 16.32 13.17 38.70
C LYS A 201 17.73 13.38 38.15
N LEU A 202 18.02 12.84 36.96
CA LEU A 202 19.30 13.06 36.27
C LEU A 202 19.53 14.55 35.94
N ARG A 203 18.52 15.25 35.41
CA ARG A 203 18.57 16.70 35.13
C ARG A 203 18.78 17.53 36.39
N HIS A 204 18.17 17.13 37.50
CA HIS A 204 18.39 17.79 38.80
C HIS A 204 19.84 17.65 39.27
N PHE A 205 20.46 16.48 39.10
CA PHE A 205 21.88 16.31 39.40
C PHE A 205 22.80 17.17 38.52
N ASP A 206 22.46 17.39 37.24
CA ASP A 206 23.22 18.33 36.40
C ASP A 206 23.13 19.77 36.94
N GLN A 207 21.94 20.23 37.29
CA GLN A 207 21.73 21.57 37.88
C GLN A 207 22.50 21.79 39.19
N GLU A 208 22.49 20.81 40.10
CA GLU A 208 23.26 20.91 41.35
C GLU A 208 24.78 20.77 41.12
N LEU A 209 25.23 19.99 40.12
CA LEU A 209 26.65 19.93 39.76
C LEU A 209 27.15 21.27 39.21
N ASP A 210 26.41 21.93 38.33
CA ASP A 210 26.81 23.24 37.78
C ASP A 210 26.85 24.33 38.85
N LYS A 211 25.84 24.37 39.71
CA LYS A 211 25.78 25.24 40.89
C LYS A 211 26.99 25.05 41.82
N ILE A 212 27.40 23.81 42.08
CA ILE A 212 28.60 23.51 42.90
C ILE A 212 29.90 23.77 42.14
N ASN A 213 29.95 23.55 40.82
CA ASN A 213 31.10 23.90 39.98
C ASN A 213 31.37 25.42 40.04
N LEU A 214 30.32 26.25 39.95
CA LEU A 214 30.41 27.71 40.10
C LEU A 214 30.90 28.12 41.49
N GLN A 215 30.31 27.56 42.56
CA GLN A 215 30.76 27.81 43.94
C GLN A 215 32.23 27.44 44.14
N ILE A 216 32.68 26.31 43.61
CA ILE A 216 34.10 25.90 43.64
C ILE A 216 34.97 26.91 42.89
N GLN A 217 34.57 27.35 41.70
CA GLN A 217 35.33 28.33 40.91
C GLN A 217 35.52 29.65 41.67
N ASP A 218 34.47 30.15 42.33
CA ASP A 218 34.55 31.38 43.12
C ASP A 218 35.33 31.19 44.42
N PHE A 219 35.28 30.02 45.07
CA PHE A 219 36.17 29.70 46.19
C PHE A 219 37.65 29.62 45.77
N CYS A 220 37.96 29.15 44.56
CA CYS A 220 39.32 29.19 44.01
C CYS A 220 39.79 30.64 43.78
N LYS A 221 39.03 31.48 43.04
CA LYS A 221 39.38 32.90 42.84
C LYS A 221 39.64 33.64 44.16
N ASN A 222 38.83 33.36 45.18
CA ASN A 222 39.01 33.96 46.51
C ASN A 222 40.24 33.43 47.24
N LEU A 223 40.64 32.16 47.04
CA LEU A 223 41.91 31.65 47.52
C LEU A 223 43.09 32.33 46.80
N ASP A 224 43.06 32.42 45.48
CA ASP A 224 44.09 33.07 44.67
C ASP A 224 44.32 34.53 45.13
N ASN A 225 43.23 35.30 45.28
CA ASN A 225 43.25 36.64 45.86
C ASN A 225 43.88 36.69 47.27
N ILE A 226 43.59 35.71 48.13
CA ILE A 226 44.19 35.63 49.48
C ILE A 226 45.68 35.28 49.40
N GLU A 227 46.10 34.42 48.46
CA GLU A 227 47.52 34.07 48.25
C GLU A 227 48.33 35.26 47.74
N ASP A 228 47.78 36.06 46.83
CA ASP A 228 48.42 37.28 46.34
C ASP A 228 48.54 38.34 47.44
N ASN A 229 47.49 38.57 48.24
CA ASN A 229 47.55 39.46 49.41
C ASN A 229 48.61 39.01 50.44
N ILE A 230 48.75 37.70 50.67
CA ILE A 230 49.81 37.14 51.54
C ILE A 230 51.20 37.41 50.92
N ARG A 231 51.35 37.23 49.60
CA ARG A 231 52.61 37.46 48.89
C ARG A 231 53.06 38.92 49.00
N ASP A 232 52.16 39.87 48.73
CA ASP A 232 52.45 41.31 48.74
C ASP A 232 52.81 41.82 50.14
N LEU A 233 52.15 41.31 51.19
CA LEU A 233 52.53 41.60 52.57
C LEU A 233 53.92 41.06 52.91
N LEU A 234 54.24 39.82 52.53
CA LEU A 234 55.50 39.16 52.88
C LEU A 234 56.72 39.63 52.06
N ILE A 235 56.52 40.17 50.85
CA ILE A 235 57.59 40.78 50.03
C ILE A 235 58.33 41.88 50.81
N ASN A 236 57.63 42.63 51.66
CA ASN A 236 58.17 43.77 52.40
C ASN A 236 58.95 43.40 53.69
N LYS A 237 58.97 42.13 54.08
CA LYS A 237 59.89 41.51 55.08
C LYS A 237 60.07 42.17 56.47
N THR A 238 59.25 43.13 56.91
CA THR A 238 59.27 43.59 58.30
C THR A 238 58.36 42.73 59.19
N GLU A 239 58.72 42.55 60.48
CA GLU A 239 57.89 41.79 61.45
C GLU A 239 56.43 42.28 61.49
N ASN A 240 56.25 43.60 61.34
CA ASN A 240 54.95 44.26 61.35
C ASN A 240 54.06 43.87 60.14
N HIS A 241 54.64 43.34 59.05
CA HIS A 241 53.87 42.74 57.94
C HIS A 241 53.55 41.27 58.18
N VAL A 242 54.41 40.51 58.86
CA VAL A 242 54.15 39.10 59.21
C VAL A 242 52.93 39.00 60.13
N VAL A 243 52.85 39.84 61.17
CA VAL A 243 51.68 39.93 62.07
C VAL A 243 50.41 40.32 61.32
N LYS A 244 50.51 41.14 60.26
CA LYS A 244 49.37 41.53 59.41
C LYS A 244 48.98 40.45 58.39
N ALA A 245 49.86 39.51 58.07
CA ALA A 245 49.57 38.39 57.16
C ALA A 245 48.88 37.20 57.87
N GLU A 246 49.08 37.02 59.18
CA GLU A 246 48.49 35.92 59.96
C GLU A 246 46.94 35.79 59.80
N PRO A 247 46.13 36.86 59.83
CA PRO A 247 44.70 36.77 59.55
C PRO A 247 44.39 36.19 58.15
N PHE A 248 45.20 36.50 57.14
CA PHE A 248 45.03 35.96 55.79
C PHE A 248 45.38 34.47 55.72
N PHE A 249 46.40 34.00 56.45
CA PHE A 249 46.68 32.56 56.58
C PHE A 249 45.51 31.81 57.24
N GLN A 250 44.90 32.38 58.27
CA GLN A 250 43.70 31.80 58.90
C GLN A 250 42.48 31.80 57.96
N HIS A 251 42.30 32.86 57.16
CA HIS A 251 41.27 32.91 56.13
C HIS A 251 41.51 31.89 55.01
N LYS A 252 42.75 31.76 54.51
CA LYS A 252 43.17 30.73 53.55
C LYS A 252 42.82 29.33 54.05
N LYS A 253 43.15 29.01 55.31
CA LYS A 253 42.84 27.72 55.95
C LYS A 253 41.33 27.46 56.06
N LYS A 254 40.51 28.49 56.35
CA LYS A 254 39.04 28.37 56.33
C LYS A 254 38.52 28.08 54.92
N TYR A 255 38.92 28.86 53.92
CA TYR A 255 38.50 28.69 52.52
C TYR A 255 38.91 27.32 51.95
N GLN A 256 40.13 26.85 52.24
CA GLN A 256 40.59 25.51 51.86
C GLN A 256 39.75 24.38 52.49
N ASN A 257 39.27 24.54 53.72
CA ASN A 257 38.39 23.56 54.36
C ASN A 257 36.99 23.55 53.71
N THR A 258 36.42 24.72 53.41
CA THR A 258 35.14 24.80 52.68
C THR A 258 35.24 24.24 51.27
N LEU A 259 36.34 24.52 50.55
CA LEU A 259 36.60 23.96 49.23
C LEU A 259 36.68 22.42 49.26
N LYS A 260 37.33 21.83 50.28
CA LYS A 260 37.33 20.37 50.49
C LYS A 260 35.92 19.81 50.71
N GLN A 261 35.06 20.50 51.45
CA GLN A 261 33.66 20.08 51.66
C GLN A 261 32.85 20.15 50.35
N LEU A 262 32.98 21.23 49.57
CA LEU A 262 32.33 21.35 48.25
C LEU A 262 32.80 20.27 47.26
N LEU A 263 34.09 19.93 47.26
CA LEU A 263 34.64 18.85 46.43
C LEU A 263 34.09 17.47 46.83
N LEU A 264 33.94 17.19 48.13
CA LEU A 264 33.31 15.96 48.62
C LEU A 264 31.83 15.88 48.22
N GLN A 265 31.08 16.98 48.36
CA GLN A 265 29.67 17.06 47.96
C GLN A 265 29.50 16.85 46.44
N ARG A 266 30.35 17.51 45.63
CA ARG A 266 30.40 17.33 44.16
C ARG A 266 30.64 15.88 43.77
N ASN A 267 31.61 15.21 44.41
CA ASN A 267 31.94 13.83 44.09
C ASN A 267 30.80 12.89 44.48
N LYS A 268 30.15 13.09 45.64
CA LYS A 268 28.95 12.35 46.03
C LYS A 268 27.85 12.47 44.96
N ILE A 269 27.53 13.69 44.52
CA ILE A 269 26.49 13.92 43.50
C ILE A 269 26.87 13.28 42.15
N LYS A 270 28.16 13.23 41.79
CA LYS A 270 28.61 12.50 40.59
C LYS A 270 28.34 10.99 40.72
N ASP A 271 28.68 10.37 41.84
CA ASP A 271 28.46 8.93 42.01
C ASP A 271 26.96 8.58 42.19
N ASP A 272 26.16 9.44 42.83
CA ASP A 272 24.68 9.34 42.87
C ASP A 272 24.05 9.48 41.46
N LYS A 273 24.61 10.35 40.61
CA LYS A 273 24.23 10.46 39.18
C LYS A 273 24.61 9.21 38.40
N ILE A 274 25.83 8.67 38.58
CA ILE A 274 26.29 7.44 37.93
C ILE A 274 25.40 6.25 38.31
N SER A 275 25.07 6.10 39.60
CA SER A 275 24.12 5.10 40.10
C SER A 275 22.74 5.24 39.42
N THR A 276 22.26 6.47 39.25
CA THR A 276 20.99 6.74 38.56
C THR A 276 21.05 6.38 37.06
N ILE A 277 22.19 6.59 36.37
CA ILE A 277 22.39 6.12 34.99
C ILE A 277 22.32 4.59 34.90
N TYR A 278 22.97 3.85 35.81
CA TYR A 278 22.88 2.39 35.83
C TYR A 278 21.43 1.90 36.02
N ASN A 279 20.65 2.55 36.89
CA ASN A 279 19.23 2.23 37.09
C ASN A 279 18.40 2.49 35.82
N ILE A 280 18.65 3.59 35.09
CA ILE A 280 18.00 3.88 33.80
C ILE A 280 18.34 2.80 32.76
N VAL A 281 19.62 2.44 32.62
CA VAL A 281 20.05 1.37 31.70
C VAL A 281 19.38 0.04 32.03
N LYS A 282 19.23 -0.29 33.32
CA LYS A 282 18.50 -1.49 33.74
C LYS A 282 17.02 -1.40 33.35
N MET A 283 16.30 -0.34 33.74
CA MET A 283 14.88 -0.17 33.42
C MET A 283 14.60 -0.20 31.91
N LEU A 284 15.48 0.38 31.08
CA LEU A 284 15.39 0.29 29.62
C LEU A 284 15.64 -1.13 29.10
N SER A 285 16.50 -1.91 29.76
CA SER A 285 16.76 -3.32 29.40
C SER A 285 15.59 -4.23 29.78
N ASP A 286 14.99 -3.99 30.95
CA ASP A 286 13.78 -4.68 31.41
C ASP A 286 12.59 -4.37 30.48
N LEU A 287 12.39 -3.09 30.11
CA LEU A 287 11.40 -2.64 29.12
C LEU A 287 11.66 -3.22 27.71
N LYS A 288 12.93 -3.36 27.32
CA LYS A 288 13.30 -4.02 26.06
C LYS A 288 12.89 -5.49 26.06
N ALA A 289 13.12 -6.23 27.16
CA ALA A 289 12.73 -7.62 27.27
C ALA A 289 11.20 -7.79 27.14
N LEU A 290 10.42 -7.01 27.90
CA LEU A 290 8.94 -6.98 27.83
C LEU A 290 8.42 -6.74 26.40
N ARG A 291 9.05 -5.80 25.68
CA ARG A 291 8.69 -5.48 24.29
C ARG A 291 9.09 -6.58 23.29
N GLN A 292 10.19 -7.30 23.52
CA GLN A 292 10.60 -8.43 22.68
C GLN A 292 9.73 -9.67 22.92
N GLU A 293 9.34 -9.92 24.17
CA GLU A 293 8.38 -10.97 24.57
C GLU A 293 7.03 -10.75 23.87
N ARG A 294 6.47 -9.54 23.95
CA ARG A 294 5.18 -9.23 23.31
C ARG A 294 5.22 -9.35 21.77
N ILE A 295 6.32 -8.99 21.11
CA ILE A 295 6.48 -9.26 19.65
C ILE A 295 6.49 -10.76 19.35
N SER A 296 7.09 -11.58 20.21
CA SER A 296 7.08 -13.05 20.06
C SER A 296 5.65 -13.60 20.17
N ASP A 297 4.87 -13.13 21.14
CA ASP A 297 3.46 -13.50 21.28
C ASP A 297 2.62 -13.10 20.06
N LEU A 298 2.77 -11.86 19.59
CA LEU A 298 2.08 -11.38 18.37
C LEU A 298 2.49 -12.22 17.14
N GLY A 299 3.78 -12.54 17.00
CA GLY A 299 4.27 -13.45 15.95
C GLY A 299 3.61 -14.83 15.98
N ASN A 300 3.45 -15.40 17.18
CA ASN A 300 2.72 -16.65 17.38
C ASN A 300 1.24 -16.53 16.98
N VAL A 301 0.55 -15.44 17.35
CA VAL A 301 -0.86 -15.19 17.00
C VAL A 301 -1.08 -15.12 15.48
N PHE A 302 -0.15 -14.52 14.73
CA PHE A 302 -0.23 -14.44 13.26
C PHE A 302 0.33 -15.67 12.51
N GLY A 303 0.78 -16.71 13.23
CA GLY A 303 1.42 -17.88 12.63
C GLY A 303 2.68 -17.51 11.83
N ILE A 304 3.51 -16.63 12.38
CA ILE A 304 4.71 -16.06 11.76
C ILE A 304 5.95 -16.62 12.47
N LYS A 305 6.95 -17.06 11.69
CA LYS A 305 8.25 -17.52 12.22
C LYS A 305 9.36 -16.48 12.07
N ASP A 306 9.23 -15.55 11.13
CA ASP A 306 10.22 -14.54 10.80
C ASP A 306 9.63 -13.13 10.96
N ALA A 307 10.26 -12.28 11.78
CA ALA A 307 9.66 -11.05 12.32
C ALA A 307 9.25 -9.97 11.28
N ASP A 308 9.72 -10.10 10.03
CA ASP A 308 9.43 -9.19 8.93
C ASP A 308 8.19 -9.59 8.09
N ASP A 309 7.70 -10.83 8.20
CA ASP A 309 6.56 -11.33 7.39
C ASP A 309 5.19 -10.80 7.87
N SER A 310 5.12 -10.07 9.00
CA SER A 310 3.86 -9.52 9.54
C SER A 310 3.25 -8.51 8.58
N THR A 311 3.88 -7.34 8.40
CA THR A 311 3.42 -6.28 7.49
C THR A 311 3.14 -6.81 6.08
N PHE A 312 3.92 -7.79 5.60
CA PHE A 312 3.69 -8.42 4.30
C PHE A 312 2.35 -9.19 4.24
N LYS A 313 2.09 -10.11 5.19
CA LYS A 313 0.82 -10.87 5.23
C LYS A 313 -0.41 -9.97 5.33
N ILE A 314 -0.25 -8.77 5.89
CA ILE A 314 -1.34 -7.85 6.24
C ILE A 314 -1.73 -6.98 5.06
N ASN A 315 -0.75 -6.40 4.35
CA ASN A 315 -1.02 -5.71 3.10
C ASN A 315 -1.68 -6.67 2.12
N TYR A 316 -1.17 -7.91 2.00
CA TYR A 316 -1.79 -8.97 1.23
C TYR A 316 -3.25 -9.29 1.67
N TYR A 317 -3.56 -9.18 2.96
CA TYR A 317 -4.91 -9.40 3.50
C TYR A 317 -5.88 -8.25 3.13
N MET A 318 -5.38 -7.01 3.09
CA MET A 318 -6.12 -5.84 2.60
C MET A 318 -6.34 -5.93 1.08
N ASP A 319 -5.28 -6.15 0.32
CA ASP A 319 -5.30 -6.29 -1.15
C ASP A 319 -6.34 -7.35 -1.59
N PHE A 320 -6.39 -8.48 -0.87
CA PHE A 320 -7.34 -9.56 -1.15
C PHE A 320 -8.79 -9.21 -0.77
N LEU A 321 -8.99 -8.42 0.29
CA LEU A 321 -10.32 -7.92 0.66
C LEU A 321 -10.86 -6.94 -0.38
N ASP A 322 -10.02 -6.03 -0.89
CA ASP A 322 -10.39 -5.09 -1.94
C ASP A 322 -10.70 -5.82 -3.27
N GLN A 323 -9.96 -6.88 -3.58
CA GLN A 323 -10.27 -7.77 -4.71
C GLN A 323 -11.64 -8.44 -4.56
N LEU A 324 -11.95 -9.00 -3.39
CA LEU A 324 -13.28 -9.58 -3.12
C LEU A 324 -14.40 -8.53 -3.19
N GLU A 325 -14.19 -7.31 -2.69
CA GLU A 325 -15.18 -6.23 -2.81
C GLU A 325 -15.43 -5.82 -4.27
N ASN A 326 -14.39 -5.81 -5.10
CA ASN A 326 -14.57 -5.53 -6.53
C ASN A 326 -15.27 -6.70 -7.25
N LEU A 327 -14.99 -7.95 -6.87
CA LEU A 327 -15.71 -9.13 -7.35
C LEU A 327 -17.21 -9.09 -6.99
N ALA A 328 -17.56 -8.73 -5.76
CA ALA A 328 -18.96 -8.60 -5.34
C ALA A 328 -19.74 -7.50 -6.08
N LYS A 329 -19.06 -6.40 -6.47
CA LYS A 329 -19.66 -5.37 -7.34
C LYS A 329 -19.88 -5.90 -8.77
N ILE A 330 -18.95 -6.70 -9.29
CA ILE A 330 -19.07 -7.36 -10.59
C ILE A 330 -20.22 -8.39 -10.58
N GLU A 331 -20.41 -9.12 -9.47
CA GLU A 331 -21.54 -10.03 -9.23
C GLU A 331 -22.89 -9.28 -9.14
N ASP A 332 -22.95 -8.15 -8.41
CA ASP A 332 -24.16 -7.31 -8.36
C ASP A 332 -24.48 -6.67 -9.73
N ASN A 333 -23.46 -6.22 -10.47
CA ASN A 333 -23.62 -5.71 -11.84
C ASN A 333 -24.13 -6.82 -12.80
N LEU A 334 -23.64 -8.05 -12.66
CA LEU A 334 -24.08 -9.21 -13.45
C LEU A 334 -25.57 -9.46 -13.21
N TYR A 335 -26.01 -9.49 -11.96
CA TYR A 335 -27.40 -9.69 -11.59
C TYR A 335 -28.33 -8.57 -12.13
N ILE A 336 -27.87 -7.32 -12.12
CA ILE A 336 -28.60 -6.19 -12.72
C ILE A 336 -28.72 -6.34 -14.24
N LEU A 337 -27.67 -6.77 -14.94
CA LEU A 337 -27.76 -7.06 -16.37
C LEU A 337 -28.73 -8.21 -16.66
N GLU A 338 -28.74 -9.27 -15.85
CA GLU A 338 -29.69 -10.37 -15.99
C GLU A 338 -31.15 -9.92 -15.82
N GLN A 339 -31.45 -9.03 -14.87
CA GLN A 339 -32.78 -8.42 -14.77
C GLN A 339 -33.15 -7.58 -16.00
N ASN A 340 -32.22 -6.78 -16.53
CA ASN A 340 -32.43 -5.95 -17.72
C ASN A 340 -32.61 -6.79 -19.00
N GLU A 341 -31.86 -7.88 -19.15
CA GLU A 341 -32.06 -8.87 -20.22
C GLU A 341 -33.45 -9.49 -20.13
N ASP A 342 -33.87 -9.87 -18.92
CA ASP A 342 -35.18 -10.47 -18.67
C ASP A 342 -36.34 -9.49 -18.91
N GLU A 343 -36.14 -8.18 -18.76
CA GLU A 343 -37.11 -7.14 -19.15
C GLU A 343 -37.15 -6.94 -20.68
N LEU A 344 -36.01 -6.77 -21.34
CA LEU A 344 -35.92 -6.66 -22.81
C LEU A 344 -36.51 -7.89 -23.52
N LEU A 345 -36.32 -9.09 -22.98
CA LEU A 345 -36.91 -10.34 -23.50
C LEU A 345 -38.44 -10.38 -23.35
N LYS A 346 -39.02 -9.62 -22.41
CA LYS A 346 -40.47 -9.38 -22.28
C LYS A 346 -40.94 -8.28 -23.23
N GLU A 347 -40.19 -7.19 -23.40
CA GLU A 347 -40.53 -6.11 -24.36
C GLU A 347 -40.53 -6.58 -25.82
N ILE A 348 -39.53 -7.36 -26.24
CA ILE A 348 -39.49 -8.01 -27.57
C ILE A 348 -40.74 -8.89 -27.75
N GLU A 349 -41.13 -9.61 -26.70
CA GLU A 349 -42.27 -10.52 -26.76
C GLU A 349 -43.61 -9.77 -26.80
N LEU A 350 -43.76 -8.68 -26.03
CA LEU A 350 -44.91 -7.78 -26.08
C LEU A 350 -45.03 -7.09 -27.45
N SER A 351 -43.92 -6.57 -28.00
CA SER A 351 -43.87 -6.01 -29.36
C SER A 351 -44.30 -7.04 -30.41
N SER A 352 -43.92 -8.32 -30.25
CA SER A 352 -44.36 -9.40 -31.14
C SER A 352 -45.83 -9.84 -30.97
N LYS A 353 -46.46 -9.53 -29.83
CA LYS A 353 -47.82 -9.97 -29.46
C LYS A 353 -48.88 -8.88 -29.66
N GLU A 354 -48.61 -7.65 -29.26
CA GLU A 354 -49.59 -6.54 -29.28
C GLU A 354 -50.14 -6.26 -30.68
N VAL A 355 -49.29 -6.37 -31.72
CA VAL A 355 -49.67 -6.13 -33.13
C VAL A 355 -50.84 -7.03 -33.55
N PHE A 356 -50.93 -8.25 -33.02
CA PHE A 356 -52.05 -9.15 -33.30
C PHE A 356 -53.35 -8.71 -32.60
N ILE A 357 -53.24 -8.27 -31.34
CA ILE A 357 -54.41 -7.93 -30.50
C ILE A 357 -55.02 -6.58 -30.88
N LYS A 358 -54.20 -5.57 -31.20
CA LYS A 358 -54.69 -4.24 -31.60
C LYS A 358 -55.31 -4.23 -33.01
N ILE A 359 -54.75 -5.01 -33.96
CA ILE A 359 -55.29 -5.11 -35.32
C ILE A 359 -56.61 -5.88 -35.33
N PHE A 360 -56.70 -7.05 -34.68
CA PHE A 360 -57.88 -7.92 -34.76
C PHE A 360 -59.17 -7.30 -34.16
N ASN A 361 -59.04 -6.28 -33.29
CA ASN A 361 -60.19 -5.58 -32.70
C ASN A 361 -60.74 -4.42 -33.55
N TYR A 362 -60.05 -3.95 -34.60
CA TYR A 362 -60.55 -2.86 -35.45
C TYR A 362 -61.40 -3.37 -36.63
N LYS A 363 -62.72 -3.53 -36.39
CA LYS A 363 -63.68 -3.94 -37.42
C LYS A 363 -63.75 -2.99 -38.63
N VAL A 364 -63.25 -3.46 -39.77
CA VAL A 364 -63.75 -3.30 -41.15
C VAL A 364 -63.96 -1.88 -41.69
N LEU A 365 -64.80 -1.03 -41.08
CA LEU A 365 -65.30 0.21 -41.71
C LEU A 365 -64.28 1.38 -41.74
N ILE A 366 -63.06 1.18 -41.24
CA ILE A 366 -62.00 2.21 -41.17
C ILE A 366 -60.74 1.76 -41.93
N LEU A 367 -60.82 0.75 -42.80
CA LEU A 367 -59.64 0.15 -43.45
C LEU A 367 -58.93 1.08 -44.44
N ILE A 368 -59.67 1.87 -45.23
CA ILE A 368 -59.09 2.72 -46.30
C ILE A 368 -58.16 3.81 -45.73
N GLN A 369 -58.56 4.49 -44.64
CA GLN A 369 -57.71 5.49 -43.97
C GLN A 369 -56.69 4.87 -42.99
N LYS A 370 -56.64 3.54 -42.85
CA LYS A 370 -55.75 2.86 -41.89
C LYS A 370 -54.74 1.91 -42.50
N SER A 371 -54.73 1.64 -43.82
CA SER A 371 -53.65 0.88 -44.45
C SER A 371 -52.28 1.51 -44.16
N GLU A 372 -52.15 2.82 -44.37
CA GLU A 372 -50.96 3.60 -44.03
C GLU A 372 -50.68 3.63 -42.53
N ALA A 373 -51.71 3.78 -41.68
CA ALA A 373 -51.54 3.80 -40.23
C ALA A 373 -51.07 2.45 -39.65
N MET A 374 -51.59 1.33 -40.19
CA MET A 374 -51.16 -0.02 -39.84
C MET A 374 -49.74 -0.30 -40.35
N PHE A 375 -49.39 0.18 -41.54
CA PHE A 375 -48.03 0.10 -42.06
C PHE A 375 -47.05 0.94 -41.21
N ALA A 376 -47.43 2.16 -40.82
CA ALA A 376 -46.64 3.02 -39.94
C ALA A 376 -46.45 2.43 -38.53
N GLU A 377 -47.49 1.85 -37.92
CA GLU A 377 -47.33 1.12 -36.64
C GLU A 377 -46.45 -0.13 -36.82
N PHE A 378 -46.61 -0.88 -37.92
CA PHE A 378 -45.75 -2.03 -38.22
C PHE A 378 -44.28 -1.65 -38.39
N VAL A 379 -43.98 -0.57 -39.14
CA VAL A 379 -42.63 -0.02 -39.33
C VAL A 379 -42.06 0.47 -38.00
N LYS A 380 -42.83 1.27 -37.24
CA LYS A 380 -42.39 1.74 -35.91
C LYS A 380 -42.04 0.57 -35.01
N ARG A 381 -42.94 -0.40 -34.84
CA ARG A 381 -42.70 -1.60 -34.02
C ARG A 381 -41.57 -2.48 -34.56
N SER A 382 -41.23 -2.41 -35.84
CA SER A 382 -40.04 -3.07 -36.40
C SER A 382 -38.75 -2.35 -35.98
N SER A 383 -38.78 -1.01 -35.92
CA SER A 383 -37.68 -0.20 -35.40
C SER A 383 -37.51 -0.37 -33.89
N ASP A 384 -38.61 -0.38 -33.13
CA ASP A 384 -38.60 -0.63 -31.68
C ASP A 384 -38.02 -2.04 -31.39
N GLU A 385 -38.49 -3.08 -32.10
CA GLU A 385 -37.96 -4.45 -32.01
C GLU A 385 -36.47 -4.54 -32.39
N ALA A 386 -36.06 -3.84 -33.45
CA ALA A 386 -34.66 -3.79 -33.87
C ALA A 386 -33.76 -3.13 -32.80
N LYS A 387 -34.25 -2.06 -32.14
CA LYS A 387 -33.57 -1.42 -31.01
C LYS A 387 -33.46 -2.39 -29.82
N PHE A 388 -34.55 -3.00 -29.37
CA PHE A 388 -34.51 -3.94 -28.24
C PHE A 388 -33.56 -5.12 -28.49
N PHE A 389 -33.41 -5.59 -29.74
CA PHE A 389 -32.41 -6.59 -30.10
C PHE A 389 -30.96 -6.06 -30.16
N CYS A 390 -30.74 -4.75 -30.30
CA CYS A 390 -29.43 -4.12 -30.17
C CYS A 390 -29.07 -4.00 -28.68
N ASP A 391 -29.95 -3.35 -27.91
CA ASP A 391 -29.85 -3.19 -26.45
C ASP A 391 -29.60 -4.55 -25.75
N LEU A 392 -30.32 -5.61 -26.18
CA LEU A 392 -30.13 -6.98 -25.68
C LEU A 392 -28.76 -7.56 -26.05
N ASN A 393 -28.28 -7.39 -27.28
CA ASN A 393 -26.96 -7.88 -27.69
C ASN A 393 -25.81 -7.16 -26.95
N GLU A 394 -25.99 -5.87 -26.64
CA GLU A 394 -25.03 -5.07 -25.86
C GLU A 394 -24.99 -5.55 -24.41
N ASN A 395 -26.14 -5.76 -23.77
CA ASN A 395 -26.22 -6.34 -22.41
C ASN A 395 -25.61 -7.75 -22.37
N LEU A 396 -25.98 -8.64 -23.30
CA LEU A 396 -25.41 -10.00 -23.38
C LEU A 396 -23.89 -9.98 -23.61
N SER A 397 -23.37 -9.00 -24.33
CA SER A 397 -21.92 -8.83 -24.52
C SER A 397 -21.24 -8.37 -23.22
N ARG A 398 -21.82 -7.41 -22.50
CA ARG A 398 -21.35 -6.98 -21.17
C ARG A 398 -21.41 -8.12 -20.14
N ARG A 399 -22.47 -8.93 -20.16
CA ARG A 399 -22.63 -10.12 -19.31
C ARG A 399 -21.48 -11.12 -19.47
N LEU A 400 -21.06 -11.41 -20.71
CA LEU A 400 -19.90 -12.28 -20.98
C LEU A 400 -18.58 -11.70 -20.44
N ILE A 401 -18.41 -10.37 -20.45
CA ILE A 401 -17.21 -9.71 -19.91
C ILE A 401 -17.18 -9.84 -18.38
N LEU A 402 -18.27 -9.52 -17.68
CA LEU A 402 -18.37 -9.67 -16.22
C LEU A 402 -18.17 -11.14 -15.80
N GLN A 403 -18.77 -12.08 -16.52
CA GLN A 403 -18.63 -13.51 -16.24
C GLN A 403 -17.22 -14.04 -16.49
N SER A 404 -16.51 -13.50 -17.50
CA SER A 404 -15.09 -13.78 -17.72
C SER A 404 -14.20 -13.21 -16.60
N ALA A 405 -14.55 -12.05 -16.03
CA ALA A 405 -13.84 -11.46 -14.89
C ALA A 405 -14.03 -12.27 -13.59
N ILE A 406 -15.24 -12.79 -13.35
CA ILE A 406 -15.54 -13.70 -12.24
C ILE A 406 -14.75 -15.01 -12.40
N GLU A 407 -14.82 -15.66 -13.56
CA GLU A 407 -14.11 -16.93 -13.81
C GLU A 407 -12.58 -16.76 -13.75
N TYR A 408 -12.05 -15.62 -14.22
CA TYR A 408 -10.63 -15.28 -14.05
C TYR A 408 -10.23 -15.25 -12.57
N PHE A 409 -11.01 -14.59 -11.70
CA PHE A 409 -10.70 -14.54 -10.27
C PHE A 409 -10.87 -15.89 -9.57
N LEU A 410 -11.93 -16.66 -9.89
CA LEU A 410 -12.19 -17.97 -9.29
C LEU A 410 -11.12 -18.99 -9.69
N SER A 411 -10.71 -19.02 -10.96
CA SER A 411 -9.64 -19.89 -11.45
C SER A 411 -8.27 -19.49 -10.89
N TYR A 412 -7.93 -18.19 -10.82
CA TYR A 412 -6.66 -17.71 -10.24
C TYR A 412 -6.59 -17.96 -8.71
N SER A 413 -7.70 -17.74 -8.00
CA SER A 413 -7.80 -18.03 -6.55
C SER A 413 -7.85 -19.54 -6.25
N ASN A 414 -7.99 -20.39 -7.26
CA ASN A 414 -8.27 -21.83 -7.16
C ASN A 414 -9.52 -22.14 -6.32
N LEU A 415 -10.56 -21.31 -6.50
CA LEU A 415 -11.88 -21.43 -5.89
C LEU A 415 -12.90 -22.13 -6.80
N ALA A 416 -12.56 -22.39 -8.07
CA ALA A 416 -13.38 -23.03 -9.10
C ALA A 416 -13.80 -24.50 -8.82
N GLY A 417 -13.66 -24.98 -7.58
CA GLY A 417 -14.14 -26.29 -7.11
C GLY A 417 -14.98 -26.23 -5.82
N MET A 418 -15.46 -25.04 -5.44
CA MET A 418 -16.42 -24.86 -4.34
C MET A 418 -17.75 -24.36 -4.91
N ASP A 419 -18.75 -25.24 -4.99
CA ASP A 419 -20.11 -24.86 -5.36
C ASP A 419 -20.71 -23.88 -4.33
N ASN A 420 -21.42 -22.86 -4.82
CA ASN A 420 -22.12 -21.85 -4.02
C ASN A 420 -21.23 -21.07 -3.02
N ILE A 421 -20.09 -20.53 -3.49
CA ILE A 421 -19.38 -19.49 -2.73
C ILE A 421 -20.24 -18.22 -2.65
N ASP A 422 -20.81 -17.97 -1.47
CA ASP A 422 -21.34 -16.67 -1.10
C ASP A 422 -20.18 -15.69 -0.84
N ILE A 423 -19.83 -14.91 -1.87
CA ILE A 423 -18.72 -13.94 -1.83
C ILE A 423 -18.96 -12.89 -0.74
N LYS A 424 -20.21 -12.46 -0.53
CA LYS A 424 -20.58 -11.44 0.47
C LYS A 424 -20.39 -11.95 1.90
N ASN A 425 -20.63 -13.23 2.13
CA ASN A 425 -20.35 -13.93 3.38
C ASN A 425 -18.84 -14.15 3.60
N ILE A 426 -18.05 -14.42 2.54
CA ILE A 426 -16.57 -14.40 2.65
C ILE A 426 -16.08 -12.98 3.00
N ILE A 427 -16.56 -11.92 2.34
CA ILE A 427 -16.21 -10.52 2.67
C ILE A 427 -16.56 -10.20 4.12
N GLN A 428 -17.76 -10.57 4.59
CA GLN A 428 -18.19 -10.36 5.96
C GLN A 428 -17.27 -11.06 6.97
N LYS A 429 -16.87 -12.31 6.68
CA LYS A 429 -15.94 -13.12 7.48
C LYS A 429 -14.52 -12.51 7.51
N PHE A 430 -13.99 -12.09 6.36
CA PHE A 430 -12.70 -11.40 6.28
C PHE A 430 -12.72 -10.07 7.06
N LYS A 431 -13.77 -9.27 6.92
CA LYS A 431 -13.97 -8.02 7.68
C LYS A 431 -14.03 -8.26 9.19
N GLN A 432 -14.80 -9.26 9.65
CA GLN A 432 -14.85 -9.62 11.07
C GLN A 432 -13.47 -10.05 11.61
N SER A 433 -12.67 -10.77 10.81
CA SER A 433 -11.32 -11.13 11.21
C SER A 433 -10.36 -9.92 11.22
N ILE A 434 -10.48 -9.00 10.27
CA ILE A 434 -9.60 -7.81 10.21
C ILE A 434 -9.84 -6.83 11.37
N THR A 435 -11.07 -6.76 11.90
CA THR A 435 -11.39 -5.98 13.12
C THR A 435 -10.55 -6.41 14.32
N PHE A 436 -10.24 -7.71 14.44
CA PHE A 436 -9.35 -8.24 15.47
C PHE A 436 -7.87 -8.05 15.12
N MET A 437 -7.47 -8.32 13.88
CA MET A 437 -6.05 -8.28 13.51
C MET A 437 -5.48 -6.85 13.52
N LYS A 438 -6.20 -5.87 12.97
CA LYS A 438 -5.67 -4.50 12.77
C LYS A 438 -5.11 -3.85 14.05
N PRO A 439 -5.80 -3.88 15.22
CA PRO A 439 -5.23 -3.35 16.47
C PRO A 439 -3.92 -4.02 16.90
N LEU A 440 -3.82 -5.35 16.79
CA LEU A 440 -2.61 -6.11 17.16
C LEU A 440 -1.43 -5.88 16.20
N ILE A 441 -1.71 -5.35 15.01
CA ILE A 441 -0.72 -4.99 13.98
C ILE A 441 -0.17 -3.59 14.24
N GLU A 442 -1.06 -2.66 14.55
CA GLU A 442 -0.69 -1.31 14.99
C GLU A 442 0.12 -1.40 16.31
N GLU A 443 -0.19 -2.39 17.16
CA GLU A 443 0.63 -2.80 18.30
C GLU A 443 2.03 -3.31 17.90
N ASP A 444 2.17 -4.33 17.04
CA ASP A 444 3.49 -4.82 16.55
C ASP A 444 4.37 -3.68 16.00
N GLN A 445 3.80 -2.81 15.17
CA GLN A 445 4.52 -1.67 14.61
C GLN A 445 4.91 -0.63 15.67
N ALA A 446 4.04 -0.31 16.61
CA ALA A 446 4.34 0.61 17.71
C ALA A 446 5.43 0.06 18.63
N ILE A 447 5.40 -1.23 18.96
CA ILE A 447 6.42 -1.89 19.79
C ILE A 447 7.77 -1.94 19.06
N LYS A 448 7.80 -2.26 17.75
CA LYS A 448 9.02 -2.21 16.93
C LYS A 448 9.65 -0.82 16.89
N GLN A 449 8.85 0.23 16.72
CA GLN A 449 9.33 1.62 16.81
C GLN A 449 9.82 2.01 18.21
N GLY A 450 9.11 1.56 19.26
CA GLY A 450 9.51 1.74 20.66
C GLY A 450 10.84 1.07 20.99
N LEU A 451 11.04 -0.17 20.56
CA LEU A 451 12.28 -0.92 20.74
C LEU A 451 13.50 -0.23 20.13
N LYS A 452 13.35 0.36 18.93
CA LYS A 452 14.43 1.14 18.32
C LYS A 452 14.87 2.29 19.25
N LYS A 453 13.91 3.13 19.68
CA LYS A 453 14.19 4.23 20.62
C LYS A 453 14.81 3.73 21.94
N THR A 454 14.35 2.59 22.46
CA THR A 454 14.92 1.96 23.66
C THR A 454 16.38 1.56 23.46
N ASN A 455 16.73 0.90 22.34
CA ASN A 455 18.11 0.56 22.00
C ASN A 455 18.99 1.82 21.86
N ASP A 456 18.57 2.78 21.05
CA ASP A 456 19.30 4.04 20.81
C ASP A 456 19.62 4.78 22.14
N THR A 457 18.68 4.72 23.09
CA THR A 457 18.80 5.31 24.44
C THR A 457 19.73 4.50 25.36
N ILE A 458 19.66 3.16 25.33
CA ILE A 458 20.59 2.27 26.07
C ILE A 458 22.03 2.53 25.61
N ASP A 459 22.27 2.54 24.30
CA ASP A 459 23.61 2.72 23.74
C ASP A 459 24.18 4.10 24.10
N THR A 460 23.34 5.14 24.09
CA THR A 460 23.69 6.49 24.55
C THR A 460 24.17 6.47 26.01
N PHE A 461 23.42 5.85 26.94
CA PHE A 461 23.83 5.77 28.34
C PHE A 461 25.04 4.86 28.57
N GLN A 462 25.17 3.75 27.84
CA GLN A 462 26.37 2.91 27.89
C GLN A 462 27.63 3.67 27.43
N ASN A 463 27.52 4.51 26.41
CA ASN A 463 28.63 5.32 25.92
C ASN A 463 29.00 6.43 26.92
N ILE A 464 28.03 7.02 27.62
CA ILE A 464 28.29 7.92 28.77
C ILE A 464 29.04 7.18 29.89
N LEU A 465 28.62 5.97 30.26
CA LEU A 465 29.31 5.17 31.28
C LEU A 465 30.75 4.79 30.89
N LYS A 466 30.97 4.40 29.62
CA LYS A 466 32.32 4.12 29.07
C LYS A 466 33.21 5.37 29.12
N ALA A 467 32.69 6.54 28.74
CA ALA A 467 33.42 7.80 28.81
C ALA A 467 33.79 8.17 30.27
N ILE A 468 32.87 7.97 31.21
CA ILE A 468 33.13 8.18 32.65
C ILE A 468 34.21 7.24 33.19
N SER A 469 34.26 5.98 32.74
CA SER A 469 35.34 5.05 33.13
C SER A 469 36.69 5.51 32.58
N SER A 470 36.76 5.80 31.28
CA SER A 470 37.99 6.28 30.61
C SER A 470 38.56 7.54 31.26
N GLU A 471 37.69 8.49 31.61
CA GLU A 471 38.10 9.71 32.32
C GLU A 471 38.49 9.45 33.79
N LYS A 472 37.86 8.50 34.50
CA LYS A 472 38.33 8.05 35.83
C LYS A 472 39.71 7.38 35.76
N ASP A 473 40.05 6.68 34.68
CA ASP A 473 41.37 6.06 34.50
C ASP A 473 42.45 7.07 34.10
N ARG A 474 42.14 7.99 33.18
CA ARG A 474 42.98 9.14 32.84
C ARG A 474 43.31 10.03 34.05
N GLN A 475 42.35 10.20 34.97
CA GLN A 475 42.59 10.95 36.21
C GLN A 475 43.59 10.27 37.16
N LYS A 476 43.59 8.93 37.24
CA LYS A 476 44.62 8.17 38.00
C LYS A 476 46.01 8.37 37.39
N GLU A 477 46.10 8.34 36.06
CA GLU A 477 47.35 8.60 35.34
C GLU A 477 47.87 10.03 35.59
N LEU A 478 46.99 11.03 35.49
CA LEU A 478 47.36 12.43 35.75
C LEU A 478 47.84 12.65 37.20
N VAL A 479 47.16 12.06 38.19
CA VAL A 479 47.60 12.12 39.60
C VAL A 479 48.98 11.49 39.76
N ARG A 480 49.22 10.30 39.18
CA ARG A 480 50.54 9.64 39.23
C ARG A 480 51.64 10.47 38.57
N LEU A 481 51.33 11.19 37.48
CA LEU A 481 52.28 12.10 36.82
C LEU A 481 52.58 13.33 37.69
N LEU A 482 51.57 13.90 38.37
CA LEU A 482 51.74 15.01 39.32
C LEU A 482 52.56 14.59 40.55
N GLU A 483 52.29 13.43 41.14
CA GLU A 483 53.09 12.86 42.26
C GLU A 483 54.55 12.65 41.87
N ASN A 484 54.82 12.18 40.65
CA ASN A 484 56.18 12.03 40.13
C ASN A 484 56.84 13.39 39.89
N GLY A 485 56.11 14.36 39.33
CA GLY A 485 56.60 15.73 39.12
C GLY A 485 56.94 16.44 40.44
N GLN A 486 56.13 16.23 41.49
CA GLN A 486 56.42 16.78 42.81
C GLN A 486 57.66 16.13 43.44
N LYS A 487 57.85 14.81 43.34
CA LYS A 487 59.08 14.14 43.80
C LYS A 487 60.33 14.68 43.10
N LEU A 488 60.26 14.90 41.79
CA LEU A 488 61.36 15.49 41.01
C LEU A 488 61.68 16.93 41.48
N LYS A 489 60.65 17.72 41.81
CA LYS A 489 60.82 19.07 42.39
C LYS A 489 61.41 19.03 43.80
N GLU A 490 60.96 18.11 44.65
CA GLU A 490 61.52 17.90 46.00
C GLU A 490 62.99 17.45 45.92
N GLU A 491 63.35 16.58 44.97
CA GLU A 491 64.73 16.24 44.66
C GLU A 491 65.56 17.45 44.17
N GLU A 492 64.98 18.32 43.34
CA GLU A 492 65.64 19.53 42.83
C GLU A 492 65.86 20.56 43.95
N GLU A 493 64.87 20.78 44.81
CA GLU A 493 64.97 21.68 45.97
C GLU A 493 66.04 21.18 46.95
N ASN A 494 66.10 19.88 47.25
CA ASN A 494 67.19 19.29 48.03
C ASN A 494 68.57 19.47 47.37
N LYS A 495 68.69 19.26 46.05
CA LYS A 495 69.96 19.47 45.32
C LYS A 495 70.40 20.95 45.38
N ASN A 496 69.46 21.88 45.24
CA ASN A 496 69.72 23.32 45.34
C ASN A 496 70.10 23.76 46.77
N GLU A 497 69.54 23.13 47.80
CA GLU A 497 69.93 23.39 49.20
C GLU A 497 71.35 22.87 49.50
N ILE A 498 71.69 21.66 49.04
CA ILE A 498 73.06 21.11 49.12
C ILE A 498 74.07 22.02 48.39
N ILE A 499 73.70 22.57 47.22
CA ILE A 499 74.55 23.53 46.49
C ILE A 499 74.78 24.79 47.34
N ARG A 500 73.75 25.36 47.97
CA ARG A 500 73.90 26.51 48.88
C ARG A 500 74.79 26.22 50.08
N GLU A 501 74.70 25.03 50.67
CA GLU A 501 75.59 24.63 51.76
C GLU A 501 77.06 24.58 51.31
N ILE A 502 77.32 24.03 50.12
CA ILE A 502 78.65 23.97 49.49
C ILE A 502 79.16 25.39 49.16
N GLU A 503 78.32 26.29 48.64
CA GLU A 503 78.68 27.69 48.39
C GLU A 503 79.02 28.43 49.69
N LEU A 504 78.27 28.19 50.77
CA LEU A 504 78.53 28.73 52.11
C LEU A 504 79.83 28.17 52.70
N GLU A 505 80.11 26.87 52.55
CA GLU A 505 81.38 26.21 52.90
C GLU A 505 82.57 26.82 52.16
N ILE A 506 82.48 26.99 50.84
CA ILE A 506 83.52 27.61 50.00
C ILE A 506 83.74 29.07 50.42
N THR A 507 82.66 29.82 50.67
CA THR A 507 82.74 31.22 51.13
C THR A 507 83.38 31.31 52.52
N LYS A 508 83.04 30.43 53.46
CA LYS A 508 83.70 30.31 54.78
C LYS A 508 85.19 30.00 54.64
N LYS A 509 85.56 29.03 53.80
CA LYS A 509 86.97 28.65 53.52
C LYS A 509 87.75 29.81 52.88
N ASN A 510 87.19 30.49 51.89
CA ASN A 510 87.82 31.65 51.24
C ASN A 510 88.02 32.82 52.21
N ASN A 511 87.03 33.12 53.06
CA ASN A 511 87.18 34.13 54.12
C ASN A 511 88.25 33.73 55.14
N LYS A 512 88.29 32.47 55.59
CA LYS A 512 89.31 31.97 56.53
C LYS A 512 90.72 32.04 55.95
N ASN A 513 90.89 31.63 54.68
CA ASN A 513 92.15 31.77 53.95
C ASN A 513 92.57 33.23 53.75
N THR A 514 91.61 34.14 53.52
CA THR A 514 91.86 35.58 53.37
C THR A 514 92.28 36.21 54.71
N ILE A 515 91.69 35.77 55.83
CA ILE A 515 92.10 36.17 57.18
C ILE A 515 93.52 35.65 57.50
N GLN A 516 93.83 34.38 57.20
CA GLN A 516 95.19 33.85 57.38
C GLN A 516 96.23 34.59 56.52
N LYS A 517 95.91 34.91 55.26
CA LYS A 517 96.78 35.74 54.39
C LYS A 517 96.92 37.19 54.84
N LYS A 518 96.00 37.72 55.66
CA LYS A 518 96.17 39.02 56.34
C LYS A 518 97.07 38.89 57.58
N ILE A 519 96.94 37.81 58.35
CA ILE A 519 97.80 37.54 59.52
C ILE A 519 99.26 37.30 59.08
N GLN A 520 99.49 36.56 57.99
CA GLN A 520 100.79 36.38 57.32
C GLN A 520 101.28 37.62 56.52
N LYS A 521 100.71 38.80 56.80
CA LYS A 521 101.19 40.11 56.35
C LYS A 521 101.32 41.12 57.50
N ILE A 522 101.11 40.65 58.74
CA ILE A 522 101.20 41.42 59.99
C ILE A 522 102.35 40.86 60.84
N TYR A 523 102.58 39.55 60.74
CA TYR A 523 103.89 38.91 60.89
C TYR A 523 104.60 38.81 59.53
#